data_AF-A0A380P1Q8-F1
#
_entry.id   AF-A0A380P1Q8-F1
#
_cell.length_a   1.000
_cell.length_b   1.000
_cell.length_c   1.000
_cell.angle_alpha   90.00
_cell.angle_beta   90.00
_cell.angle_gamma   90.00
#
_symmetry.space_group_name_H-M   'P 1'
#
loop_
_entity.id
_entity.type
_entity.pdbx_description
1 polymer ?
#
loop_
_entity_poly.entity_id
_entity_poly.type
_entity_poly.pdbx_seq_one_letter_code
_entity_poly.pdbx_strand_id
1 'polypeptide(L)' 'MLPSSVLATPFERTGAVLDAASLAPFYQEPEVNGLAEVMDFSAVAQQQPDMLQK' A
#
# COMPACT_ATOMS: atom_id res chain seq x y z
N MET A 1 -4.12 10.47 4.37
CA MET A 1 -4.32 9.30 3.47
C MET A 1 -3.00 8.54 3.35
N LEU A 2 -3.03 7.21 3.36
CA LEU A 2 -1.83 6.36 3.36
C LEU A 2 -1.35 6.03 1.96
N PRO A 3 -0.05 6.16 1.64
CA PRO A 3 0.45 5.84 0.31
C PRO A 3 0.29 4.34 0.01
N SER A 4 -0.44 4.01 -1.05
CA SER A 4 -0.81 2.62 -1.41
C SER A 4 0.32 1.84 -2.07
N SER A 5 1.10 2.49 -2.93
CA SER A 5 2.08 1.86 -3.83
C SER A 5 3.51 2.34 -3.57
N VAL A 6 3.99 2.24 -2.33
CA VAL A 6 5.44 2.38 -2.07
C VAL A 6 6.10 1.03 -2.33
N LEU A 7 6.98 1.03 -3.34
CA LEU A 7 7.16 0.03 -4.40
C LEU A 7 6.03 0.05 -5.44
N ALA A 8 6.22 0.86 -6.50
CA ALA A 8 5.35 0.85 -7.66
C ALA A 8 5.71 -0.26 -8.65
N THR A 9 6.92 -0.82 -8.56
CA THR A 9 7.36 -1.95 -9.38
C THR A 9 8.21 -2.96 -8.59
N PRO A 10 8.12 -4.27 -8.88
CA PRO A 10 8.84 -5.31 -8.13
C PRO A 10 10.38 -5.26 -8.24
N PHE A 11 10.90 -4.51 -9.21
CA PHE A 11 12.35 -4.38 -9.46
C PHE A 11 12.93 -3.05 -8.94
N GLU A 12 12.13 -2.24 -8.25
CA GLU A 12 12.57 -0.97 -7.71
C GLU A 12 13.25 -1.15 -6.35
N ARG A 13 14.34 -0.41 -6.12
CA ARG A 13 15.06 -0.40 -4.84
C ARG A 13 14.73 0.89 -4.10
N THR A 14 13.53 0.98 -3.56
CA THR A 14 13.09 2.14 -2.76
C THR A 14 13.59 2.01 -1.32
N GLY A 15 13.79 3.15 -0.64
CA GLY A 15 14.30 3.20 0.74
C GLY A 15 13.36 2.64 1.81
N ALA A 16 12.11 2.31 1.44
CA ALA A 16 11.13 1.69 2.30
C ALA A 16 10.18 0.79 1.48
N VAL A 17 9.69 -0.27 2.12
CA VAL A 17 8.60 -1.12 1.65
C VAL A 17 7.44 -0.90 2.62
N LEU A 18 6.29 -0.48 2.11
CA LEU A 18 5.08 -0.33 2.92
C LEU A 18 4.15 -1.47 2.56
N ASP A 19 4.17 -2.53 3.36
CA ASP A 19 3.22 -3.65 3.30
C ASP A 19 1.94 -3.33 4.09
N ALA A 20 0.90 -4.16 3.95
CA ALA A 20 -0.35 -4.00 4.67
C ALA A 20 -0.15 -3.98 6.20
N ALA A 21 0.78 -4.79 6.71
CA ALA A 21 1.10 -4.86 8.13
C ALA A 21 1.70 -3.54 8.67
N SER A 22 2.54 -2.88 7.88
CA SER A 22 3.14 -1.58 8.23
C SER A 22 2.12 -0.45 8.15
N LEU A 23 1.09 -0.56 7.30
CA LEU A 23 0.01 0.42 7.16
C LEU A 23 -1.09 0.27 8.23
N ALA A 24 -1.34 -0.95 8.72
CA ALA A 24 -2.33 -1.28 9.73
C ALA A 24 -2.38 -0.34 10.97
N PRO A 25 -1.25 0.01 11.63
CA PRO A 25 -1.29 0.88 12.79
C PRO A 25 -1.70 2.33 12.45
N PHE A 26 -1.41 2.80 11.25
CA PHE A 26 -1.72 4.18 10.86
C PHE A 26 -3.20 4.40 10.53
N TYR A 27 -3.98 3.33 10.32
CA TYR A 27 -5.44 3.44 10.22
C TYR A 27 -6.12 3.86 11.53
N GLN A 28 -5.39 3.84 12.65
CA GLN A 28 -5.88 4.32 13.94
C GLN A 28 -5.73 5.84 14.09
N GLU A 29 -4.98 6.51 13.21
CA GLU A 29 -4.78 7.95 13.26
C GLU A 29 -6.00 8.69 12.69
N PRO A 30 -6.58 9.66 13.43
CA PRO A 30 -7.78 10.37 12.99
C PRO A 30 -7.58 11.24 11.73
N GLU A 31 -6.33 11.56 11.38
CA GLU A 31 -5.93 12.27 10.17
C GLU A 31 -5.82 11.35 8.93
N VAL A 32 -5.90 10.03 9.14
CA VAL A 32 -5.83 9.02 8.07
C VAL A 32 -7.23 8.63 7.65
N ASN A 33 -7.73 9.29 6.60
CA ASN A 33 -9.06 9.03 6.04
C ASN A 33 -9.16 7.78 5.14
N GLY A 34 -8.11 6.96 5.04
CA GLY A 34 -8.06 5.79 4.18
C GLY A 34 -6.78 5.63 3.37
N LEU A 35 -6.76 4.62 2.51
CA LEU A 35 -5.71 4.37 1.51
C LEU A 35 -5.75 5.46 0.42
N ALA A 36 -4.59 5.96 0.03
CA ALA A 36 -4.42 6.89 -1.09
C ALA A 36 -4.52 6.13 -2.43
N GLU A 37 -4.22 6.83 -3.53
CA GLU A 37 -4.30 6.28 -4.90
C GLU A 37 -3.56 4.94 -5.06
N VAL A 38 -4.28 3.92 -5.54
CA VAL A 38 -3.74 2.61 -5.87
C VAL A 38 -3.28 2.63 -7.33
N MET A 39 -1.97 2.73 -7.55
CA MET A 39 -1.40 2.85 -8.91
C MET A 39 -0.88 1.51 -9.45
N ASP A 40 -0.68 0.51 -8.58
CA ASP A 40 -0.30 -0.84 -8.99
C ASP A 40 -1.53 -1.66 -9.43
N PHE A 41 -2.01 -1.37 -10.64
CA PHE A 41 -3.11 -2.08 -11.28
C PHE A 41 -2.83 -3.59 -11.43
N SER A 42 -1.56 -3.98 -11.64
CA SER A 42 -1.21 -5.39 -11.82
C SER A 42 -1.42 -6.18 -10.53
N ALA A 43 -1.05 -5.63 -9.38
CA ALA A 43 -1.29 -6.25 -8.07
C ALA A 43 -2.78 -6.34 -7.73
N VAL A 44 -3.58 -5.33 -8.09
CA VAL A 44 -5.04 -5.36 -7.93
C VAL A 44 -5.68 -6.41 -8.85
N ALA A 45 -5.29 -6.43 -10.13
CA ALA A 45 -5.81 -7.37 -11.12
C ALA A 45 -5.44 -8.84 -10.80
N GLN A 46 -4.29 -9.06 -10.18
CA GLN A 46 -3.84 -10.39 -9.72
C GLN A 46 -4.35 -10.75 -8.32
N GLN A 47 -5.19 -9.90 -7.69
CA GLN A 47 -5.73 -10.12 -6.35
C GLN A 47 -4.64 -10.43 -5.33
N GLN A 48 -3.52 -9.72 -5.38
CA GLN A 48 -2.40 -10.00 -4.49
C GLN A 48 -2.83 -9.83 -3.02
N PRO A 49 -2.54 -10.79 -2.13
CA PRO A 49 -3.04 -10.78 -0.76
C PRO A 49 -2.65 -9.54 0.04
N ASP A 50 -1.46 -8.98 -0.24
CA ASP A 50 -0.99 -7.75 0.39
C ASP A 50 -1.82 -6.55 -0.09
N MET A 51 -2.07 -6.43 -1.40
CA MET A 51 -2.87 -5.35 -1.96
C MET A 51 -4.34 -5.39 -1.51
N LEU A 52 -4.90 -6.57 -1.29
CA LEU A 52 -6.28 -6.72 -0.78
C LEU A 52 -6.41 -6.43 0.72
N GLN A 53 -5.31 -6.45 1.47
CA GLN A 53 -5.29 -6.19 2.91
C GLN A 53 -4.83 -4.76 3.25
N LYS A 54 -4.42 -3.98 2.25
CA LYS A 54 -4.11 -2.55 2.39
C LYS A 54 -5.37 -1.72 2.42
#